data_AF-A0A374USH6-F1
#
_entry.id   AF-A0A374USH6-F1
#
_cell.length_a   1.000
_cell.length_b   1.000
_cell.length_c   1.000
_cell.angle_alpha   90.00
_cell.angle_beta   90.00
_cell.angle_gamma   90.00
#
_symmetry.space_group_name_H-M   'P 1'
#
loop_
_entity.id
_entity.type
_entity.pdbx_description
1 polymer ?
#
loop_
_entity_poly.entity_id
_entity_poly.type
_entity_poly.pdbx_seq_one_letter_code
_entity_poly.pdbx_strand_id
1 'polypeptide(L)' 'MKKKLFGKNIKPSCTYCLNSVFENNTCHCSKNKTIIDDKCKSFKYDPLMRVPQSAPTLHEYTLDDFKL' A
#
# COMPACT_ATOMS: atom_id res chain seq x y z
N MET A 1 5.86 4.70 -28.72
CA MET A 1 5.51 3.90 -27.52
C MET A 1 5.28 4.83 -26.33
N LYS A 2 4.12 4.78 -25.65
CA LYS A 2 3.89 5.62 -24.44
C LYS A 2 4.92 5.23 -23.36
N LYS A 3 5.75 6.17 -22.92
CA LYS A 3 6.68 5.99 -21.78
C LYS A 3 5.88 5.49 -20.59
N LYS A 4 6.30 4.35 -20.01
CA LYS A 4 5.72 3.84 -18.77
C LYS A 4 6.12 4.81 -17.66
N LEU A 5 5.15 5.59 -17.18
CA LEU A 5 5.33 6.45 -16.01
C LEU A 5 5.56 5.57 -14.77
N PHE A 6 6.31 6.09 -13.80
CA PHE A 6 6.56 5.41 -12.52
C PHE A 6 5.23 4.96 -11.87
N GLY A 7 5.23 3.80 -11.22
CA GLY A 7 4.04 3.29 -10.52
C GLY A 7 3.05 2.45 -11.35
N LYS A 8 3.37 2.10 -12.60
CA LYS A 8 2.46 1.24 -13.42
C LYS A 8 2.36 -0.23 -12.96
N ASN A 9 3.27 -0.70 -12.09
CA ASN A 9 3.33 -2.08 -11.59
C ASN A 9 2.82 -2.22 -10.14
N ILE A 10 1.95 -1.32 -9.68
CA ILE A 10 1.36 -1.45 -8.34
C ILE A 10 0.31 -2.57 -8.37
N LYS A 11 0.48 -3.59 -7.51
CA LYS A 11 -0.54 -4.63 -7.33
C LYS A 11 -1.82 -3.97 -6.82
N PRO A 12 -3.00 -4.20 -7.43
CA PRO A 12 -4.25 -3.64 -6.92
C PRO A 12 -4.58 -4.26 -5.55
N SER A 13 -4.96 -3.43 -4.59
CA SER A 13 -5.51 -3.84 -3.29
C SER A 13 -6.70 -2.96 -2.95
N CYS A 14 -7.77 -3.54 -2.41
CA CYS A 14 -8.90 -2.81 -1.88
C CYS A 14 -8.51 -1.94 -0.69
N THR A 15 -7.41 -2.22 0.01
CA THR A 15 -6.96 -1.40 1.13
C THR A 15 -6.60 0.05 0.74
N TYR A 16 -6.23 0.27 -0.52
CA TYR A 16 -5.95 1.60 -1.09
C TYR A 16 -6.90 1.94 -2.24
N CYS A 17 -8.16 1.52 -2.09
CA CYS A 17 -9.22 1.82 -3.04
C CYS A 17 -10.01 3.04 -2.57
N LEU A 18 -10.39 3.94 -3.48
CA LEU A 18 -11.28 5.08 -3.18
C LEU A 18 -12.64 4.64 -2.62
N ASN A 19 -13.04 3.39 -2.86
CA ASN A 19 -14.32 2.84 -2.43
C ASN A 19 -14.20 1.97 -1.16
N SER A 20 -13.04 1.89 -0.52
CA SER A 20 -12.86 1.10 0.70
C SER A 20 -13.38 1.83 1.93
N VAL A 21 -14.01 1.07 2.83
CA VAL A 21 -14.43 1.52 4.16
C VAL A 21 -13.79 0.56 5.16
N PHE A 22 -13.15 1.09 6.19
CA PHE A 22 -12.49 0.28 7.22
C PHE A 22 -13.34 0.28 8.49
N GLU A 23 -13.72 -0.90 8.95
CA GLU A 23 -14.44 -1.10 10.20
C GLU A 23 -13.70 -2.19 11.00
N ASN A 24 -13.24 -1.87 12.21
CA ASN A 24 -12.48 -2.79 13.08
C ASN A 24 -11.34 -3.54 12.35
N ASN A 25 -10.48 -2.80 11.63
CA ASN A 25 -9.40 -3.34 10.78
C ASN A 25 -9.84 -4.22 9.59
N THR A 26 -11.14 -4.33 9.32
CA THR A 26 -11.66 -5.08 8.17
C THR A 26 -12.02 -4.13 7.03
N CYS A 27 -11.53 -4.42 5.83
CA CYS A 27 -11.80 -3.63 4.62
C CYS A 27 -13.11 -4.09 3.97
N HIS A 28 -14.08 -3.19 3.89
CA HIS A 28 -15.36 -3.36 3.20
C HIS A 28 -15.41 -2.51 1.93
N CYS A 29 -16.16 -2.97 0.93
CA CYS A 29 -16.40 -2.18 -0.29
C CYS A 29 -17.73 -1.45 -0.16
N SER A 30 -17.72 -0.11 -0.19
CA SER A 30 -18.93 0.73 -0.20
C SER A 30 -19.90 0.45 -1.36
N LYS A 31 -19.42 -0.21 -2.42
CA LYS A 31 -20.21 -0.63 -3.59
C LYS A 31 -20.76 -2.06 -3.47
N ASN A 32 -20.64 -2.69 -2.30
CA ASN A 32 -21.02 -4.07 -2.01
C ASN A 32 -20.46 -5.08 -3.05
N LYS A 33 -19.24 -4.83 -3.54
CA LYS A 33 -18.54 -5.76 -4.44
C LYS A 33 -17.72 -6.75 -3.61
N THR A 34 -17.76 -8.02 -4.01
CA THR A 34 -16.91 -9.06 -3.45
C THR A 34 -15.44 -8.72 -3.67
N ILE A 35 -14.65 -8.85 -2.62
CA ILE A 35 -13.20 -8.72 -2.64
C ILE A 35 -12.63 -10.14 -2.75
N ILE A 36 -11.83 -10.39 -3.77
CA ILE A 36 -11.16 -11.67 -4.04
C ILE A 36 -9.69 -11.37 -4.26
N ASP A 37 -8.78 -12.07 -3.59
CA ASP A 37 -7.34 -11.81 -3.64
C ASP A 37 -6.99 -10.34 -3.41
N ASP A 38 -7.63 -9.75 -2.40
CA ASP A 38 -7.44 -8.36 -1.99
C ASP A 38 -7.84 -7.32 -3.06
N LYS A 39 -8.58 -7.69 -4.13
CA LYS A 39 -9.08 -6.73 -5.13
C LYS A 39 -10.55 -6.93 -5.41
N CYS A 40 -11.24 -5.85 -5.79
CA CYS A 40 -12.61 -5.91 -6.32
C CYS A 40 -12.63 -5.53 -7.81
N LYS A 41 -13.69 -5.94 -8.52
CA LYS A 41 -13.87 -5.60 -9.95
C LYS A 41 -13.97 -4.10 -10.22
N SER A 42 -14.31 -3.30 -9.21
CA SER A 42 -14.46 -1.84 -9.29
C SER A 42 -13.32 -1.10 -8.58
N PHE A 43 -12.14 -1.71 -8.49
CA PHE A 43 -10.97 -1.10 -7.88
C PHE A 43 -10.64 0.25 -8.54
N LYS A 44 -10.46 1.28 -7.71
CA LYS A 44 -10.03 2.61 -8.13
C LYS A 44 -8.96 3.07 -7.14
N TYR A 45 -7.75 3.29 -7.63
CA TYR A 45 -6.63 3.67 -6.78
C TYR A 45 -6.88 5.02 -6.10
N ASP A 46 -6.72 5.06 -4.78
CA ASP A 46 -6.65 6.29 -3.99
C ASP A 46 -5.19 6.54 -3.56
N PRO A 47 -4.50 7.53 -4.14
CA PRO A 47 -3.12 7.86 -3.78
C PRO A 47 -2.94 8.27 -2.31
N LEU A 48 -3.97 8.81 -1.66
CA LEU A 48 -3.89 9.30 -0.28
C LEU A 48 -3.87 8.16 0.75
N MET A 49 -4.39 7.00 0.36
CA MET A 49 -4.43 5.80 1.19
C MET A 49 -3.10 5.03 1.18
N ARG A 50 -2.12 5.48 0.39
CA ARG A 50 -0.80 4.85 0.34
C ARG A 50 -0.01 5.26 1.57
N VAL A 51 0.11 4.35 2.52
CA VAL A 51 1.10 4.48 3.60
C VAL A 51 2.48 4.11 3.03
N PRO A 52 3.49 4.99 3.12
CA PRO A 52 4.87 4.63 2.79
C PRO A 52 5.28 3.38 3.59
N GLN A 53 6.07 2.50 3.00
CA GLN A 53 6.69 1.42 3.77
C GLN A 53 7.47 2.06 4.93
N SER A 54 7.22 1.61 6.15
CA SER A 54 7.96 2.07 7.33
C SER A 54 9.45 1.95 7.03
N ALA A 55 10.22 2.96 7.42
CA ALA A 55 11.67 2.89 7.32
C ALA A 55 12.15 1.60 8.02
N PRO A 56 13.15 0.89 7.46
CA PRO A 56 13.73 -0.26 8.13
C PRO A 56 14.26 0.16 9.50
N THR A 57 14.32 -0.79 10.43
CA THR A 57 14.97 -0.56 11.72
C THR A 57 16.40 -0.11 11.48
N LEU A 58 16.75 1.05 12.03
CA LEU A 58 18.11 1.56 11.95
C LEU A 58 19.06 0.59 12.65
N HIS A 59 20.26 0.43 12.10
CA HIS A 59 21.31 -0.32 12.77
C HIS A 59 21.70 0.39 14.07
N GLU A 60 21.79 -0.37 15.15
CA GLU A 60 22.32 0.14 16.42
C GLU A 60 23.84 0.16 16.33
N TYR A 61 24.41 1.37 16.25
CA TYR A 61 25.85 1.54 16.24
C TYR A 61 26.42 1.39 17.65
N THR A 62 27.53 0.66 17.74
CA THR A 62 28.36 0.54 18.93
C THR A 62 29.60 1.44 18.82
N LEU A 63 30.30 1.69 19.93
CA LEU A 63 31.55 2.47 19.89
C LEU A 63 32.64 1.81 19.03
N ASP A 64 32.57 0.49 18.83
CA ASP A 64 33.52 -0.25 18.00
C ASP A 64 33.37 0.07 16.51
N ASP A 65 32.16 0.43 16.05
CA ASP A 65 31.90 0.82 14.66
C ASP A 65 32.57 2.15 14.26
N PHE A 66 33.05 2.91 15.24
CA PHE A 66 33.72 4.20 15.05
C PHE A 66 35.24 4.12 15.30
N LYS A 67 35.80 2.93 15.56
CA LYS A 67 37.25 2.75 15.67
C LYS A 67 37.87 2.63 14.27
N LEU A 68 39.00 3.33 14.09
CA LEU A 68 39.75 3.39 12.84
C LEU A 68 40.69 2.18 12.69
#